data_AF-A0AAW7JZ13-F1
#
_entry.id   AF-A0AAW7JZ13-F1
#
_cell.length_a   1.000
_cell.length_b   1.000
_cell.length_c   1.000
_cell.angle_alpha   90.00
_cell.angle_beta   90.00
_cell.angle_gamma   90.00
#
_symmetry.space_group_name_H-M   'P 1'
#
loop_
_entity.id
_entity.type
_entity.pdbx_description
1 polymer ?
#
loop_
_entity_poly.entity_id
_entity_poly.type
_entity_poly.pdbx_seq_one_letter_code
_entity_poly.pdbx_strand_id
1 'polypeptide(L)'
;MDLAKELARQAKKKGICKPWYNELKSLNGDNINAMAQMYLKGIDFCLANDYPDNGFIRTHFKGKMEQYGVFLDDDIKIENKPKCVCLGATCGRVEITGFNVCEIYAKHNAKLNVIAKDNAFVVIDVFDDAVVNVCASDRAKVCVNHYVGNGQVIKCAMDDATIKVIDKQKKTY
;
A
#
# COMPACT_ATOMS: atom_id res chain seq x y z
N MET A 1 -1.99 1.09 27.57
CA MET A 1 -2.16 -0.18 26.86
C MET A 1 -0.95 -0.32 25.95
N ASP A 2 -0.26 -1.46 25.97
CA ASP A 2 0.95 -1.64 25.15
C ASP A 2 0.56 -2.08 23.74
N LEU A 3 0.56 -1.15 22.78
CA LEU A 3 0.10 -1.37 21.40
C LEU A 3 0.93 -2.46 20.71
N ALA A 4 2.24 -2.48 20.95
CA ALA A 4 3.14 -3.46 20.35
C ALA A 4 2.79 -4.90 20.79
N LYS A 5 2.46 -5.10 22.07
CA LYS A 5 2.04 -6.41 22.59
C LYS A 5 0.71 -6.87 22.01
N GLU A 6 -0.25 -5.96 21.84
CA GLU A 6 -1.53 -6.28 21.23
C GLU A 6 -1.38 -6.65 19.75
N LEU A 7 -0.61 -5.86 19.00
CA LEU A 7 -0.21 -6.17 17.63
C LEU A 7 0.45 -7.55 17.53
N ALA A 8 1.45 -7.85 18.37
CA ALA A 8 2.10 -9.15 18.40
C ALA A 8 1.10 -10.30 18.66
N ARG A 9 0.14 -10.11 19.57
CA ARG A 9 -0.89 -11.11 19.88
C ARG A 9 -1.79 -11.37 18.67
N GLN A 10 -2.22 -10.32 17.98
CA GLN A 10 -3.05 -10.43 16.77
C GLN A 10 -2.27 -11.09 15.62
N ALA A 11 -1.01 -10.68 15.40
CA ALA A 11 -0.14 -11.27 14.39
C ALA A 11 0.08 -12.77 14.62
N LYS A 12 0.24 -13.19 15.88
CA LYS A 12 0.39 -14.61 16.25
C LYS A 12 -0.84 -15.44 15.86
N LYS A 13 -2.05 -14.89 16.05
CA LYS A 13 -3.29 -15.56 15.62
C LYS A 13 -3.36 -15.73 14.10
N LYS A 14 -2.77 -14.78 13.35
CA LYS A 14 -2.70 -14.77 11.88
C LYS A 14 -1.48 -15.52 11.33
N GLY A 15 -0.72 -16.23 12.17
CA GLY A 15 0.35 -17.13 11.72
C GLY A 15 1.69 -16.46 11.40
N ILE A 16 1.98 -15.29 11.99
CA ILE A 16 3.29 -14.64 11.83
C ILE A 16 4.45 -15.57 12.26
N CYS A 17 5.58 -15.49 11.59
CA CYS A 17 6.74 -16.33 11.91
C CYS A 17 7.44 -15.87 13.21
N LYS A 18 8.18 -16.80 13.84
CA LYS A 18 8.82 -16.57 15.16
C LYS A 18 9.76 -15.35 15.19
N PRO A 19 10.64 -15.09 14.20
CA PRO A 19 11.52 -13.93 14.23
C PRO A 19 10.75 -12.61 14.28
N TRP A 20 9.77 -12.45 13.40
CA TRP A 20 8.94 -11.25 13.31
C TRP A 20 8.05 -11.07 14.54
N TYR A 21 7.52 -12.16 15.10
CA TYR A 21 6.79 -12.10 16.38
C TYR A 21 7.67 -11.57 17.52
N ASN A 22 8.91 -12.04 17.61
CA ASN A 22 9.85 -11.62 18.65
C ASN A 22 10.25 -10.15 18.48
N GLU A 23 10.48 -9.72 17.24
CA GLU A 23 10.78 -8.32 16.92
C GLU A 23 9.60 -7.40 17.31
N LEU A 24 8.35 -7.73 16.97
CA LEU A 24 7.17 -6.99 17.41
C LEU A 24 7.09 -6.88 18.94
N LYS A 25 7.36 -7.98 19.66
CA LYS A 25 7.37 -7.99 21.13
C LYS A 25 8.49 -7.16 21.75
N SER A 26 9.60 -6.98 21.03
CA SER A 26 10.72 -6.15 21.51
C SER A 26 10.52 -4.66 21.28
N LEU A 27 9.51 -4.26 20.48
CA LEU A 27 9.17 -2.86 20.31
C LEU A 27 8.59 -2.27 21.60
N ASN A 28 9.06 -1.08 21.95
CA ASN A 28 8.43 -0.28 23.00
C ASN A 28 7.06 0.20 22.51
N GLY A 29 6.03 0.05 23.36
CA GLY A 29 4.61 0.21 23.00
C GLY A 29 4.17 1.55 22.42
N ASP A 30 5.01 2.59 22.50
CA ASP A 30 4.70 3.94 21.99
C ASP A 30 5.52 4.34 20.74
N ASN A 31 6.43 3.47 20.26
CA ASN A 31 7.26 3.79 19.09
C ASN A 31 6.54 3.50 17.77
N ILE A 32 5.67 4.45 17.39
CA ILE A 32 4.84 4.37 16.18
C ILE A 32 5.69 4.32 14.90
N ASN A 33 6.85 4.99 14.90
CA ASN A 33 7.78 4.93 13.78
C ASN A 33 8.28 3.48 13.56
N ALA A 34 8.74 2.82 14.61
CA ALA A 34 9.20 1.44 14.50
C ALA A 34 8.09 0.48 14.06
N MET A 35 6.86 0.67 14.56
CA MET A 35 5.70 -0.12 14.13
C MET A 35 5.35 0.11 12.66
N ALA A 36 5.33 1.36 12.20
CA ALA A 36 5.05 1.70 10.80
C ALA A 36 6.13 1.13 9.85
N GLN A 37 7.41 1.23 10.22
CA GLN A 37 8.49 0.63 9.45
C GLN A 37 8.35 -0.89 9.37
N MET A 38 8.02 -1.54 10.48
CA MET A 38 7.83 -2.99 10.50
C MET A 38 6.63 -3.42 9.65
N TYR A 39 5.53 -2.65 9.71
CA TYR A 39 4.37 -2.84 8.85
C TYR A 39 4.74 -2.76 7.36
N LEU A 40 5.50 -1.74 6.97
CA LEU A 40 5.94 -1.54 5.58
C LEU A 40 6.93 -2.61 5.11
N LYS A 41 7.80 -3.12 5.99
CA LYS A 41 8.71 -4.23 5.66
C LYS A 41 7.95 -5.55 5.51
N GLY A 42 6.92 -5.78 6.32
CA GLY A 42 6.10 -6.98 6.31
C GLY A 42 4.80 -6.82 5.53
N ILE A 43 4.78 -5.92 4.54
CA ILE A 43 3.55 -5.46 3.89
C ILE A 43 2.77 -6.61 3.26
N ASP A 44 3.45 -7.62 2.70
CA ASP A 44 2.81 -8.79 2.10
C ASP A 44 1.97 -9.56 3.12
N PHE A 45 2.51 -9.80 4.32
CA PHE A 45 1.78 -10.46 5.41
C PHE A 45 0.62 -9.58 5.91
N CYS A 46 0.86 -8.27 6.01
CA CYS A 46 -0.11 -7.30 6.49
C CYS A 46 -1.32 -7.23 5.56
N LEU A 47 -1.09 -7.11 4.25
CA LEU A 47 -2.15 -7.07 3.24
C LEU A 47 -2.84 -8.44 3.10
N ALA A 48 -2.10 -9.54 3.12
CA ALA A 48 -2.68 -10.88 2.98
C ALA A 48 -3.62 -11.28 4.11
N ASN A 49 -3.43 -10.71 5.30
CA ASN A 49 -4.21 -11.08 6.47
C ASN A 49 -5.08 -9.93 7.00
N ASP A 50 -5.20 -8.80 6.31
CA ASP A 50 -5.84 -7.58 6.82
C ASP A 50 -5.36 -7.22 8.23
N TYR A 51 -4.05 -7.12 8.37
CA TYR A 51 -3.35 -6.93 9.64
C TYR A 51 -2.46 -5.68 9.63
N PRO A 52 -2.55 -4.81 10.64
CA PRO A 52 -3.65 -4.72 11.60
C PRO A 52 -4.97 -4.43 10.87
N ASP A 53 -6.11 -4.73 11.49
CA ASP A 53 -7.38 -4.43 10.85
C ASP A 53 -7.60 -2.90 10.74
N ASN A 54 -8.43 -2.48 9.79
CA ASN A 54 -8.71 -1.06 9.55
C ASN A 54 -9.30 -0.36 10.79
N GLY A 55 -10.03 -1.07 11.66
CA GLY A 55 -10.54 -0.51 12.92
C GLY A 55 -9.42 -0.14 13.89
N PHE A 56 -8.45 -1.04 14.04
CA PHE A 56 -7.25 -0.81 14.85
C PHE A 56 -6.41 0.35 14.31
N ILE A 57 -6.17 0.36 13.00
CA ILE A 57 -5.43 1.42 12.32
C ILE A 57 -6.10 2.79 12.54
N ARG A 58 -7.42 2.87 12.33
CA ARG A 58 -8.20 4.10 12.50
C ARG A 58 -8.13 4.64 13.92
N THR A 59 -8.14 3.76 14.92
CA THR A 59 -8.16 4.14 16.34
C THR A 59 -6.78 4.59 16.83
N HIS A 60 -5.70 3.96 16.37
CA HIS A 60 -4.39 4.10 17.00
C HIS A 60 -3.32 4.77 16.12
N PHE A 61 -3.43 4.68 14.79
CA PHE A 61 -2.38 5.07 13.86
C PHE A 61 -2.75 6.19 12.89
N LYS A 62 -4.05 6.43 12.66
CA LYS A 62 -4.51 7.55 11.83
C LYS A 62 -3.94 8.89 12.35
N GLY A 63 -3.46 9.72 11.43
CA GLY A 63 -2.77 10.97 11.68
C GLY A 63 -1.27 10.86 11.97
N LYS A 64 -0.71 9.63 12.02
CA LYS A 64 0.72 9.39 12.30
C LYS A 64 1.41 8.53 11.27
N MET A 65 0.65 7.75 10.49
CA MET A 65 1.15 6.74 9.54
C MET A 65 1.33 7.30 8.12
N GLU A 66 0.65 8.40 7.82
CA GLU A 66 0.57 9.06 6.51
C GLU A 66 1.95 9.60 6.10
N GLN A 67 2.75 10.07 7.07
CA GLN A 67 4.14 10.48 6.84
C GLN A 67 5.00 9.32 6.30
N TYR A 68 4.68 8.07 6.65
CA TYR A 68 5.35 6.86 6.18
C TYR A 68 4.72 6.29 4.90
N GLY A 69 3.64 6.90 4.41
CA GLY A 69 2.97 6.50 3.17
C GLY A 69 1.91 5.44 3.34
N VAL A 70 1.31 5.31 4.53
CA VAL A 70 0.14 4.45 4.72
C VAL A 70 -1.07 5.35 4.99
N PHE A 71 -2.17 5.11 4.29
CA PHE A 71 -3.37 5.95 4.27
C PHE A 71 -4.61 5.08 4.48
N LEU A 72 -5.55 5.56 5.29
CA LEU A 72 -6.79 4.84 5.60
C LEU A 72 -7.97 5.80 5.61
N ASP A 73 -8.89 5.60 4.65
CA ASP A 73 -10.06 6.45 4.44
C ASP A 73 -9.69 7.93 4.27
N ASP A 74 -8.60 8.20 3.57
CA ASP A 74 -8.08 9.55 3.36
C ASP A 74 -8.31 10.05 1.92
N ASP A 75 -8.44 11.36 1.75
CA ASP A 75 -8.33 12.02 0.45
C ASP A 75 -6.89 12.51 0.27
N ILE A 76 -6.18 11.93 -0.71
CA ILE A 76 -4.73 12.07 -0.83
C ILE A 76 -4.31 12.84 -2.09
N LYS A 77 -3.29 13.69 -1.94
CA LYS A 77 -2.51 14.23 -3.06
C LYS A 77 -1.03 14.04 -2.75
N ILE A 78 -0.43 13.04 -3.38
CA ILE A 78 0.93 12.58 -3.09
C ILE A 78 1.82 12.79 -4.31
N GLU A 79 3.03 13.31 -4.08
CA GLU A 79 4.03 13.54 -5.12
C GLU A 79 5.34 12.84 -4.75
N ASN A 80 5.89 12.05 -5.67
CA ASN A 80 7.21 11.41 -5.59
C ASN A 80 7.50 10.65 -4.27
N LYS A 81 6.47 10.08 -3.64
CA LYS A 81 6.64 9.26 -2.43
C LYS A 81 7.04 7.84 -2.84
N PRO A 82 8.06 7.23 -2.22
CA PRO A 82 8.58 5.93 -2.66
C PRO A 82 7.63 4.75 -2.42
N LYS A 83 6.71 4.88 -1.45
CA LYS A 83 5.75 3.85 -1.11
C LYS A 83 4.42 4.47 -0.67
N CYS A 84 3.31 3.94 -1.19
CA CYS A 84 1.95 4.35 -0.85
C CYS A 84 1.08 3.11 -0.61
N VAL A 85 0.57 2.94 0.60
CA VAL A 85 -0.35 1.87 0.98
C VAL A 85 -1.71 2.52 1.26
N CYS A 86 -2.65 2.36 0.34
CA CYS A 86 -3.96 3.01 0.36
C CYS A 86 -5.03 1.98 0.73
N LEU A 87 -5.63 2.12 1.91
CA LEU A 87 -6.57 1.16 2.50
C LEU A 87 -7.97 1.76 2.66
N GLY A 88 -8.97 0.89 2.87
CA GLY A 88 -10.35 1.32 3.14
C GLY A 88 -10.94 2.10 1.97
N ALA A 89 -11.55 3.25 2.26
CA ALA A 89 -12.14 4.16 1.28
C ALA A 89 -11.17 5.27 0.81
N THR A 90 -9.85 5.07 0.95
CA THR A 90 -8.85 6.06 0.52
C THR A 90 -9.03 6.40 -0.96
N CYS A 91 -9.12 7.68 -1.27
CA CYS A 91 -9.24 8.18 -2.64
C CYS A 91 -8.24 9.29 -2.92
N GLY A 92 -7.91 9.54 -4.18
CA GLY A 92 -7.10 10.71 -4.54
C GLY A 92 -6.08 10.47 -5.64
N ARG A 93 -5.03 11.29 -5.66
CA ARG A 93 -4.02 11.36 -6.72
C ARG A 93 -2.61 11.05 -6.20
N VAL A 94 -1.89 10.20 -6.93
CA VAL A 94 -0.47 9.90 -6.71
C VAL A 94 0.30 10.22 -7.98
N GLU A 95 1.22 11.17 -7.93
CA GLU A 95 2.02 11.63 -9.08
C GLU A 95 3.50 11.33 -8.89
N ILE A 96 4.08 10.56 -9.82
CA ILE A 96 5.47 10.13 -9.81
C ILE A 96 6.13 10.60 -11.11
N THR A 97 7.21 11.34 -10.97
CA THR A 97 7.87 12.10 -12.07
C THR A 97 9.39 11.94 -11.99
N GLY A 98 10.10 12.47 -12.98
CA GLY A 98 11.55 12.41 -13.07
C GLY A 98 12.06 10.96 -13.16
N PHE A 99 12.99 10.59 -12.28
CA PHE A 99 13.55 9.24 -12.18
C PHE A 99 13.07 8.52 -10.90
N ASN A 100 11.97 8.98 -10.31
CA ASN A 100 11.48 8.40 -9.06
C ASN A 100 10.89 7.00 -9.27
N VAL A 101 11.00 6.19 -8.23
CA VAL A 101 10.42 4.85 -8.15
C VAL A 101 9.36 4.83 -7.07
N CYS A 102 8.21 4.21 -7.34
CA CYS A 102 7.12 4.12 -6.38
C CYS A 102 6.48 2.73 -6.35
N GLU A 103 6.24 2.21 -5.16
CA GLU A 103 5.37 1.05 -4.92
C GLU A 103 4.03 1.52 -4.35
N ILE A 104 2.94 1.16 -5.02
CA ILE A 104 1.57 1.53 -4.63
C ILE A 104 0.79 0.25 -4.32
N TYR A 105 0.11 0.21 -3.18
CA TYR A 105 -0.80 -0.86 -2.82
C TYR A 105 -2.19 -0.26 -2.63
N ALA A 106 -3.16 -0.71 -3.43
CA ALA A 106 -4.55 -0.27 -3.36
C ALA A 106 -5.42 -1.46 -2.94
N LYS A 107 -6.01 -1.41 -1.73
CA LYS A 107 -6.78 -2.51 -1.16
C LYS A 107 -8.15 -2.04 -0.66
N HIS A 108 -9.08 -2.97 -0.49
CA HIS A 108 -10.46 -2.74 -0.09
C HIS A 108 -11.22 -1.96 -1.16
N ASN A 109 -11.67 -0.73 -0.85
CA ASN A 109 -12.49 0.11 -1.72
C ASN A 109 -11.71 1.35 -2.20
N ALA A 110 -10.38 1.30 -2.17
CA ALA A 110 -9.53 2.43 -2.51
C ALA A 110 -9.72 2.86 -3.97
N LYS A 111 -9.69 4.17 -4.24
CA LYS A 111 -9.93 4.75 -5.57
C LYS A 111 -8.85 5.75 -5.95
N LEU A 112 -7.89 5.33 -6.76
CA LEU A 112 -6.68 6.12 -7.03
C LEU A 112 -6.58 6.59 -8.48
N ASN A 113 -6.09 7.80 -8.65
CA ASN A 113 -5.60 8.35 -9.92
C ASN A 113 -4.07 8.42 -9.86
N VAL A 114 -3.40 7.48 -10.51
CA VAL A 114 -1.94 7.39 -10.56
C VAL A 114 -1.44 8.01 -11.85
N ILE A 115 -0.51 8.95 -11.73
CA ILE A 115 0.11 9.65 -12.85
C ILE A 115 1.61 9.38 -12.82
N ALA A 116 2.14 8.77 -13.87
CA ALA A 116 3.56 8.50 -14.03
C ALA A 116 4.10 9.26 -15.26
N LYS A 117 5.16 10.06 -15.09
CA LYS A 117 5.74 10.88 -16.18
C LYS A 117 7.25 10.76 -16.24
N ASP A 118 7.84 11.40 -17.25
CA ASP A 118 9.28 11.45 -17.51
C ASP A 118 9.92 10.06 -17.64
N ASN A 119 10.67 9.61 -16.63
CA ASN A 119 11.36 8.32 -16.57
C ASN A 119 10.96 7.54 -15.31
N ALA A 120 9.80 7.86 -14.73
CA ALA A 120 9.33 7.23 -13.51
C ALA A 120 9.09 5.73 -13.69
N PHE A 121 9.33 4.96 -12.62
CA PHE A 121 9.01 3.54 -12.55
C PHE A 121 8.03 3.27 -11.42
N VAL A 122 6.84 2.78 -11.73
CA VAL A 122 5.78 2.56 -10.74
C VAL A 122 5.33 1.10 -10.75
N VAL A 123 5.26 0.50 -9.58
CA VAL A 123 4.65 -0.82 -9.38
C VAL A 123 3.39 -0.64 -8.55
N ILE A 124 2.27 -1.20 -9.02
CA ILE A 124 0.97 -1.06 -8.38
C ILE A 124 0.39 -2.44 -8.13
N ASP A 125 0.06 -2.75 -6.88
CA ASP A 125 -0.68 -3.94 -6.51
C ASP A 125 -2.11 -3.56 -6.16
N VAL A 126 -3.07 -4.12 -6.91
CA VAL A 126 -4.51 -3.81 -6.81
C VAL A 126 -5.24 -5.04 -6.29
N PHE A 127 -5.96 -4.88 -5.19
CA PHE A 127 -6.66 -5.94 -4.45
C PHE A 127 -8.15 -5.64 -4.28
N ASP A 128 -8.92 -6.67 -3.93
CA ASP A 128 -10.33 -6.58 -3.54
C ASP A 128 -11.20 -5.85 -4.58
N ASP A 129 -11.83 -4.74 -4.18
CA ASP A 129 -12.73 -3.90 -4.99
C ASP A 129 -12.06 -2.55 -5.36
N ALA A 130 -10.73 -2.45 -5.22
CA ALA A 130 -10.01 -1.21 -5.46
C ALA A 130 -10.00 -0.83 -6.94
N VAL A 131 -10.17 0.46 -7.22
CA VAL A 131 -10.19 1.02 -8.57
C VAL A 131 -8.99 1.93 -8.77
N VAL A 132 -8.17 1.64 -9.77
CA VAL A 132 -6.98 2.43 -10.08
C VAL A 132 -7.00 2.88 -11.53
N ASN A 133 -7.04 4.19 -11.71
CA ASN A 133 -6.80 4.85 -12.99
C ASN A 133 -5.30 5.14 -13.11
N VAL A 134 -4.65 4.64 -14.16
CA VAL A 134 -3.22 4.82 -14.41
C VAL A 134 -3.04 5.60 -15.70
N CYS A 135 -2.45 6.79 -15.59
CA CYS A 135 -2.02 7.60 -16.73
C CYS A 135 -0.49 7.64 -16.76
N ALA A 136 0.13 7.16 -17.83
CA ALA A 136 1.57 7.19 -18.03
C ALA A 136 1.93 7.98 -19.30
N SER A 137 2.94 8.85 -19.24
CA SER A 137 3.46 9.63 -20.37
C SER A 137 4.98 9.62 -20.45
N ASP A 138 5.53 10.25 -21.50
CA ASP A 138 6.97 10.33 -21.77
C ASP A 138 7.62 8.94 -21.91
N ARG A 139 8.56 8.58 -21.03
CA ARG A 139 9.22 7.26 -20.99
C ARG A 139 8.90 6.50 -19.70
N ALA A 140 7.81 6.89 -19.02
CA ALA A 140 7.41 6.27 -17.76
C ALA A 140 7.02 4.81 -17.96
N LYS A 141 7.28 3.99 -16.94
CA LYS A 141 6.99 2.56 -16.95
C LYS A 141 6.17 2.20 -15.73
N VAL A 142 5.02 1.59 -15.96
CA VAL A 142 4.12 1.15 -14.90
C VAL A 142 3.85 -0.35 -15.02
N CYS A 143 4.02 -1.08 -13.92
CA CYS A 143 3.62 -2.46 -13.79
C CYS A 143 2.48 -2.56 -12.77
N VAL A 144 1.35 -3.11 -13.19
CA VAL A 144 0.18 -3.33 -12.33
C VAL A 144 0.00 -4.82 -12.11
N ASN A 145 0.08 -5.28 -10.86
CA ASN A 145 -0.34 -6.61 -10.45
C ASN A 145 -1.81 -6.53 -10.00
N HIS A 146 -2.69 -7.12 -10.79
CA HIS A 146 -4.12 -7.12 -10.53
C HIS A 146 -4.51 -8.45 -9.90
N TYR A 147 -4.87 -8.44 -8.62
CA TYR A 147 -5.24 -9.64 -7.88
C TYR A 147 -6.73 -9.97 -8.02
N VAL A 148 -7.09 -11.23 -7.73
CA VAL A 148 -8.48 -11.69 -7.82
C VAL A 148 -9.38 -10.87 -6.90
N GLY A 149 -10.40 -10.25 -7.47
CA GLY A 149 -11.38 -9.38 -6.80
C GLY A 149 -12.29 -8.72 -7.85
N ASN A 150 -13.13 -7.75 -7.44
CA ASN A 150 -13.92 -6.93 -8.38
C ASN A 150 -13.25 -5.59 -8.70
N GLY A 151 -11.99 -5.43 -8.29
CA GLY A 151 -11.19 -4.26 -8.58
C GLY A 151 -11.04 -4.01 -10.07
N GLN A 152 -10.69 -2.77 -10.41
CA GLN A 152 -10.60 -2.32 -11.79
C GLN A 152 -9.31 -1.55 -12.02
N VAL A 153 -8.66 -1.83 -13.14
CA VAL A 153 -7.49 -1.09 -13.61
C VAL A 153 -7.85 -0.44 -14.94
N ILE A 154 -7.94 0.88 -14.94
CA ILE A 154 -8.16 1.68 -16.14
C ILE A 154 -6.81 2.29 -16.49
N LYS A 155 -6.38 2.15 -17.74
CA LYS A 155 -5.04 2.58 -18.17
C LYS A 155 -5.08 3.49 -19.39
N CYS A 156 -4.23 4.50 -19.36
CA CYS A 156 -3.97 5.42 -20.45
C CYS A 156 -2.44 5.60 -20.57
N ALA A 157 -1.87 5.18 -21.68
CA ALA A 157 -0.45 5.39 -21.98
C ALA A 157 -0.32 6.37 -23.15
N MET A 158 0.61 7.31 -23.03
CA MET A 158 0.96 8.33 -24.02
C MET A 158 2.46 8.24 -24.33
N ASP A 159 2.87 8.77 -25.47
CA ASP A 159 4.28 8.82 -25.90
C ASP A 159 4.95 7.43 -25.92
N ASP A 160 6.15 7.31 -25.36
CA ASP A 160 6.91 6.06 -25.22
C ASP A 160 6.63 5.32 -23.89
N ALA A 161 5.58 5.73 -23.16
CA ALA A 161 5.26 5.16 -21.87
C ALA A 161 4.68 3.75 -22.02
N THR A 162 4.94 2.89 -21.02
CA THR A 162 4.41 1.52 -21.01
C THR A 162 3.65 1.23 -19.74
N ILE A 163 2.46 0.63 -19.88
CA ILE A 163 1.66 0.13 -18.76
C ILE A 163 1.41 -1.37 -18.98
N LYS A 164 2.09 -2.19 -18.18
CA LYS A 164 1.90 -3.64 -18.17
C LYS A 164 0.95 -4.00 -17.03
N VAL A 165 -0.14 -4.70 -17.35
CA VAL A 165 -1.06 -5.27 -16.35
C VAL A 165 -0.84 -6.78 -16.31
N ILE A 166 -0.72 -7.33 -15.10
CA ILE A 166 -0.49 -8.75 -14.82
C ILE A 166 -1.61 -9.23 -13.92
N ASP A 167 -2.57 -9.95 -14.49
CA ASP A 167 -3.64 -10.59 -13.73
C ASP A 167 -3.11 -11.80 -12.96
N LYS A 168 -3.24 -11.76 -11.64
CA LYS A 168 -2.82 -12.82 -10.72
C LYS A 168 -3.98 -13.79 -10.50
N GLN A 169 -3.65 -15.06 -10.33
CA GLN A 169 -4.61 -16.14 -10.05
C GLN A 169 -4.83 -16.37 -8.54
N LYS A 170 -4.63 -15.33 -7.72
CA LYS A 170 -4.76 -15.35 -6.27
C LYS A 170 -5.30 -14.02 -5.76
N LYS A 171 -5.96 -14.01 -4.60
CA LYS A 171 -6.56 -12.80 -4.00
C LYS A 171 -5.54 -11.83 -3.40
N THR A 172 -4.38 -12.37 -3.00
CA THR A 172 -3.29 -11.67 -2.32
C THR A 172 -2.00 -12.47 -2.49
N TYR A 173 -0.88 -12.02 -1.92
CA TYR A 173 0.42 -12.70 -1.86
C TYR A 173 0.33 -14.15 -1.38
#